data_AF-A0A674D5M4-F1
#
_entry.id   AF-A0A674D5M4-F1
#
_cell.length_a   1.000
_cell.length_b   1.000
_cell.length_c   1.000
_cell.angle_alpha   90.00
_cell.angle_beta   90.00
_cell.angle_gamma   90.00
#
_symmetry.space_group_name_H-M   'P 1'
#
loop_
_entity.id
_entity.type
_entity.pdbx_description
1 polymer ?
#
loop_
_entity_poly.entity_id
_entity_poly.type
_entity_poly.pdbx_seq_one_letter_code
_entity_poly.pdbx_strand_id
1 'polypeptide(L)'
;MSINLIVRFIYIHLFLSLPAVCPGTENKLSTLSDLDQQYRTLKKHYENCEVVMGNLEITSIDRNRNLSFLKSIREVTGYVLVALNQFDYLPLENLRIVRGTKLYEGRYALAIFLNYRRDGFYGLRQLGLRNLTEILNGGVYVDQNKFLCHADTIHWRDIIKNPQAELLVVPSNNSGLGCKRCHRSCNGRCWGHQDDQCQSLTKTVCAEQCDGRCFGPYVSNCCHKECAGGCSGPKDTDCFACTNFNDSGACVTQCPQPFVYNPTTFQLESNPRAKYTYGSFCVEKCPRKNWLPDPHHLGHSCVRACPSNKMEVEENRIKMCIPCTDICPKGTTYCTTIMTSVPKVPHTVPP
;
A
#
# COMPACT_ATOMS: atom_id res chain seq x y z
N MET A 1 45.52 -4.61 -15.29
CA MET A 1 44.60 -5.04 -14.22
C MET A 1 43.31 -4.26 -14.41
N SER A 2 42.32 -4.93 -15.00
CA SER A 2 41.48 -4.34 -16.05
C SER A 2 40.22 -3.63 -15.56
N ILE A 3 39.88 -2.54 -16.24
CA ILE A 3 38.59 -1.80 -16.23
C ILE A 3 37.35 -2.72 -16.28
N ASN A 4 37.51 -3.94 -16.79
CA ASN A 4 36.50 -5.01 -16.76
C ASN A 4 36.01 -5.43 -15.36
N LEU A 5 36.76 -5.19 -14.29
CA LEU A 5 36.29 -5.48 -12.93
C LEU A 5 35.32 -4.40 -12.39
N ILE A 6 35.53 -3.14 -12.78
CA ILE A 6 34.68 -2.01 -12.37
C ILE A 6 33.34 -2.07 -13.11
N VAL A 7 33.34 -2.42 -14.40
CA VAL A 7 32.10 -2.61 -15.18
C VAL A 7 31.27 -3.78 -14.63
N ARG A 8 31.91 -4.86 -14.15
CA ARG A 8 31.20 -5.97 -13.46
C ARG A 8 30.58 -5.53 -12.14
N PHE A 9 31.23 -4.65 -11.37
CA PHE A 9 30.66 -4.14 -10.11
C PHE A 9 29.48 -3.17 -10.34
N ILE A 10 29.53 -2.35 -11.39
CA ILE A 10 28.42 -1.44 -11.75
C ILE A 10 27.21 -2.23 -12.29
N TYR A 11 27.43 -3.30 -13.06
CA TYR A 11 26.34 -4.17 -13.53
C TYR A 11 25.71 -5.04 -12.41
N ILE A 12 26.43 -5.32 -11.32
CA ILE A 12 25.88 -6.07 -10.18
C ILE A 12 25.01 -5.20 -9.28
N HIS A 13 25.17 -3.87 -9.30
CA HIS A 13 24.33 -2.93 -8.54
C HIS A 13 23.08 -2.44 -9.29
N LEU A 14 22.91 -2.79 -10.57
CA LEU A 14 21.68 -2.54 -11.31
C LEU A 14 20.75 -3.77 -11.36
N PHE A 15 20.87 -4.69 -10.41
CA PHE A 15 19.71 -5.50 -10.04
C PHE A 15 18.76 -4.57 -9.30
N LEU A 16 17.67 -4.16 -9.97
CA LEU A 16 16.49 -3.57 -9.32
C LEU A 16 16.10 -4.48 -8.15
N SER A 17 16.57 -4.14 -6.95
CA SER A 17 16.17 -4.83 -5.74
C SER A 17 14.66 -4.70 -5.64
N LEU A 18 13.95 -5.83 -5.51
CA LEU A 18 12.51 -5.80 -5.27
C LEU A 18 12.22 -4.82 -4.12
N PRO A 19 11.16 -3.99 -4.23
CA PRO A 19 10.84 -3.04 -3.18
C PRO A 19 10.73 -3.73 -1.83
N ALA A 20 11.16 -3.08 -0.76
CA ALA A 20 11.03 -3.64 0.57
C ALA A 20 9.53 -3.72 0.93
N VAL A 21 9.04 -4.94 1.19
CA VAL A 21 7.62 -5.22 1.46
C VAL A 21 7.38 -5.51 2.93
N CYS A 22 6.29 -4.98 3.49
CA CYS A 22 5.77 -5.33 4.81
C CYS A 22 4.27 -5.68 4.75
N PRO A 23 3.74 -6.56 5.62
CA PRO A 23 2.39 -7.10 5.48
C PRO A 23 1.25 -6.19 5.98
N GLY A 24 1.54 -5.03 6.57
CA GLY A 24 0.52 -4.17 7.20
C GLY A 24 -0.18 -4.79 8.41
N THR A 25 -1.17 -4.10 8.97
CA THR A 25 -1.92 -4.52 10.16
C THR A 25 -3.44 -4.52 9.92
N GLU A 26 -4.20 -5.11 10.84
CA GLU A 26 -5.68 -5.17 10.79
C GLU A 26 -6.29 -5.04 12.20
N ASN A 27 -5.71 -4.14 13.00
CA ASN A 27 -6.11 -3.90 14.38
C ASN A 27 -7.21 -2.82 14.49
N LYS A 28 -7.48 -2.07 13.42
CA LYS A 28 -8.37 -0.90 13.41
C LYS A 28 -8.00 0.10 14.51
N LEU A 29 -8.90 0.31 15.47
CA LEU A 29 -8.72 1.21 16.62
C LEU A 29 -8.29 0.47 17.90
N SER A 30 -8.01 -0.83 17.81
CA SER A 30 -7.50 -1.60 18.95
C SER A 30 -6.10 -1.12 19.28
N THR A 31 -5.88 -0.73 20.53
CA THR A 31 -4.62 -0.13 20.99
C THR A 31 -4.04 -0.94 22.13
N LEU A 32 -2.72 -1.11 22.14
CA LEU A 32 -2.04 -1.64 23.31
C LEU A 32 -2.20 -0.68 24.49
N SER A 33 -2.27 -1.23 25.70
CA SER A 33 -2.35 -0.44 26.94
C SER A 33 -1.12 0.45 27.15
N ASP A 34 0.04 0.00 26.63
CA ASP A 34 1.29 0.74 26.66
C ASP A 34 1.57 1.44 25.32
N LEU A 35 1.57 2.78 25.35
CA LEU A 35 1.82 3.63 24.18
C LEU A 35 3.28 3.57 23.70
N ASP A 36 4.25 3.25 24.58
CA ASP A 36 5.63 3.00 24.17
C ASP A 36 5.72 1.73 23.33
N GLN A 37 5.05 0.67 23.78
CA GLN A 37 4.98 -0.59 23.05
C GLN A 37 4.20 -0.46 21.75
N GLN A 38 3.11 0.33 21.71
CA GLN A 38 2.39 0.66 20.50
C GLN A 38 3.33 1.28 19.45
N TYR A 39 4.07 2.32 19.82
CA TYR A 39 5.02 2.98 18.92
C TYR A 39 6.14 2.05 18.46
N ARG A 40 6.74 1.25 19.35
CA ARG A 40 7.80 0.28 18.99
C ARG A 40 7.28 -0.75 18.00
N THR A 41 6.05 -1.22 18.20
CA THR A 41 5.41 -2.20 17.29
C THR A 41 5.14 -1.59 15.93
N LEU A 42 4.58 -0.37 15.88
CA LEU A 42 4.39 0.39 14.64
C LEU A 42 5.72 0.55 13.88
N LYS A 43 6.74 1.05 14.56
CA LYS A 43 8.07 1.26 13.97
C LYS A 43 8.63 -0.04 13.42
N LYS A 44 8.65 -1.11 14.22
CA LYS A 44 9.16 -2.42 13.80
C LYS A 44 8.46 -2.96 12.56
N HIS A 45 7.18 -2.66 12.38
CA HIS A 45 6.40 -3.17 11.26
C HIS A 45 6.65 -2.45 9.94
N TYR A 46 6.90 -1.14 10.01
CA TYR A 46 6.95 -0.25 8.83
C TYR A 46 8.34 0.36 8.57
N GLU A 47 9.32 0.16 9.45
CA GLU A 47 10.71 0.62 9.24
C GLU A 47 11.31 -0.05 8.00
N ASN A 48 11.88 0.78 7.11
CA ASN A 48 12.42 0.37 5.81
C ASN A 48 11.40 -0.34 4.89
N CYS A 49 10.11 -0.08 5.06
CA CYS A 49 9.08 -0.60 4.16
C CYS A 49 8.75 0.40 3.05
N GLU A 50 8.74 -0.05 1.79
CA GLU A 50 8.29 0.73 0.63
C GLU A 50 6.86 0.36 0.20
N VAL A 51 6.48 -0.91 0.33
CA VAL A 51 5.16 -1.42 -0.08
C VAL A 51 4.49 -2.14 1.07
N VAL A 52 3.33 -1.62 1.50
CA VAL A 52 2.49 -2.25 2.51
C VAL A 52 1.49 -3.21 1.84
N MET A 53 1.77 -4.51 1.91
CA MET A 53 0.88 -5.60 1.49
C MET A 53 -0.22 -5.89 2.54
N GLY A 54 -0.93 -4.85 2.93
CA GLY A 54 -2.05 -4.86 3.85
C GLY A 54 -2.51 -3.43 4.11
N ASN A 55 -2.98 -3.15 5.33
CA ASN A 55 -3.39 -1.81 5.73
C ASN A 55 -2.25 -1.11 6.48
N LEU A 56 -2.19 0.21 6.35
CA LEU A 56 -1.32 1.07 7.16
C LEU A 56 -2.17 1.72 8.25
N GLU A 57 -2.04 1.23 9.49
CA GLU A 57 -2.77 1.77 10.64
C GLU A 57 -1.81 2.51 11.57
N ILE A 58 -1.98 3.82 11.67
CA ILE A 58 -1.22 4.70 12.55
C ILE A 58 -2.19 5.19 13.61
N THR A 59 -2.18 4.53 14.77
CA THR A 59 -3.12 4.80 15.85
C THR A 59 -2.44 4.96 17.19
N SER A 60 -2.97 5.88 18.00
CA SER A 60 -2.55 6.16 19.37
C SER A 60 -1.05 6.46 19.52
N ILE A 61 -0.51 7.27 18.62
CA ILE A 61 0.88 7.73 18.67
C ILE A 61 0.99 9.08 19.37
N ASP A 62 1.83 9.12 20.40
CA ASP A 62 2.14 10.33 21.17
C ASP A 62 2.85 11.41 20.36
N ARG A 63 2.79 12.64 20.85
CA ARG A 63 3.34 13.84 20.21
C ARG A 63 4.85 13.74 19.90
N ASN A 64 5.66 13.21 20.83
CA ASN A 64 7.12 13.28 20.76
C ASN A 64 7.76 12.12 19.98
N ARG A 65 6.97 11.36 19.22
CA ARG A 65 7.46 10.19 18.48
C ARG A 65 8.00 10.59 17.12
N ASN A 66 9.11 9.97 16.73
CA ASN A 66 9.69 10.18 15.41
C ASN A 66 9.08 9.21 14.40
N LEU A 67 8.31 9.73 13.45
CA LEU A 67 7.66 8.94 12.40
C LEU A 67 8.42 8.96 11.06
N SER A 68 9.67 9.43 11.02
CA SER A 68 10.44 9.57 9.77
C SER A 68 10.59 8.26 8.98
N PHE A 69 10.52 7.11 9.65
CA PHE A 69 10.55 5.79 9.01
C PHE A 69 9.38 5.57 8.04
N LEU A 70 8.28 6.31 8.17
CA LEU A 70 7.14 6.24 7.24
C LEU A 70 7.46 6.86 5.88
N LYS A 71 8.50 7.71 5.78
CA LYS A 71 8.87 8.35 4.52
C LYS A 71 9.28 7.35 3.43
N SER A 72 9.66 6.12 3.77
CA SER A 72 10.00 5.11 2.75
C SER A 72 8.77 4.57 2.03
N ILE A 73 7.58 4.65 2.63
CA ILE A 73 6.35 4.04 2.10
C ILE A 73 5.92 4.77 0.83
N ARG A 74 5.70 4.00 -0.23
CA ARG A 74 5.28 4.45 -1.56
C ARG A 74 3.93 3.91 -1.97
N GLU A 75 3.56 2.73 -1.49
CA GLU A 75 2.33 2.06 -1.87
C GLU A 75 1.69 1.36 -0.67
N VAL A 76 0.37 1.49 -0.54
CA VAL A 76 -0.45 0.72 0.41
C VAL A 76 -1.53 -0.02 -0.36
N THR A 77 -1.56 -1.33 -0.23
CA THR A 77 -2.51 -2.17 -0.98
C THR A 77 -3.91 -2.17 -0.39
N GLY A 78 -4.05 -2.15 0.93
CA GLY A 78 -5.32 -2.03 1.64
C GLY A 78 -5.74 -0.56 1.80
N TYR A 79 -6.06 -0.18 3.03
CA TYR A 79 -6.40 1.20 3.40
C TYR A 79 -5.32 1.85 4.29
N VAL A 80 -5.41 3.18 4.43
CA VAL A 80 -4.62 3.98 5.36
C VAL A 80 -5.54 4.55 6.44
N LEU A 81 -5.26 4.23 7.71
CA LEU A 81 -5.98 4.72 8.88
C LEU A 81 -5.04 5.55 9.74
N VAL A 82 -5.43 6.79 10.02
CA VAL A 82 -4.70 7.71 10.90
C VAL A 82 -5.69 8.24 11.93
N ALA A 83 -5.69 7.65 13.13
CA ALA A 83 -6.67 8.00 14.15
C ALA A 83 -6.11 8.04 15.56
N LEU A 84 -6.69 8.89 16.42
CA LEU A 84 -6.35 8.97 17.85
C LEU A 84 -4.89 9.38 18.13
N ASN A 85 -4.24 10.05 17.18
CA ASN A 85 -2.84 10.48 17.32
C ASN A 85 -2.69 11.89 17.89
N GLN A 86 -1.48 12.20 18.37
CA GLN A 86 -1.15 13.48 19.00
C GLN A 86 0.06 14.21 18.35
N PHE A 87 0.73 13.58 17.39
CA PHE A 87 1.80 14.21 16.59
C PHE A 87 1.23 15.30 15.67
N ASP A 88 2.08 16.22 15.23
CA ASP A 88 1.70 17.41 14.45
C ASP A 88 1.81 17.22 12.93
N TYR A 89 2.72 16.35 12.46
CA TYR A 89 2.98 16.09 11.05
C TYR A 89 2.96 14.60 10.72
N LEU A 90 2.24 14.23 9.65
CA LEU A 90 2.24 12.87 9.09
C LEU A 90 3.24 12.76 7.93
N PRO A 91 4.41 12.11 8.10
CA PRO A 91 5.49 12.11 7.09
C PRO A 91 5.33 10.99 6.05
N LEU A 92 4.24 10.99 5.28
CA LEU A 92 3.98 10.05 4.17
C LEU A 92 4.29 10.66 2.79
N GLU A 93 5.35 11.45 2.70
CA GLU A 93 5.62 12.33 1.55
C GLU A 93 5.85 11.55 0.24
N ASN A 94 6.24 10.29 0.33
CA ASN A 94 6.50 9.42 -0.81
C ASN A 94 5.34 8.47 -1.13
N LEU A 95 4.26 8.47 -0.34
CA LEU A 95 3.10 7.65 -0.63
C LEU A 95 2.46 8.14 -1.93
N ARG A 96 2.43 7.27 -2.95
CA ARG A 96 1.92 7.59 -4.30
C ARG A 96 0.50 7.10 -4.51
N ILE A 97 0.23 5.89 -4.00
CA ILE A 97 -0.98 5.14 -4.31
C ILE A 97 -1.50 4.38 -3.09
N VAL A 98 -2.83 4.42 -2.92
CA VAL A 98 -3.56 3.51 -2.04
C VAL A 98 -4.52 2.68 -2.90
N ARG A 99 -4.36 1.35 -2.93
CA ARG A 99 -5.13 0.51 -3.84
C ARG A 99 -6.55 0.24 -3.37
N GLY A 100 -6.80 0.19 -2.05
CA GLY A 100 -8.14 -0.05 -1.51
C GLY A 100 -8.67 -1.47 -1.78
N THR A 101 -7.81 -2.49 -1.74
CA THR A 101 -8.24 -3.90 -1.81
C THR A 101 -9.00 -4.32 -0.56
N LYS A 102 -8.70 -3.67 0.57
CA LYS A 102 -9.50 -3.64 1.80
C LYS A 102 -9.85 -2.19 2.11
N LEU A 103 -11.03 -1.98 2.68
CA LEU A 103 -11.56 -0.65 3.03
C LEU A 103 -11.87 -0.57 4.52
N TYR A 104 -11.52 0.54 5.15
CA TYR A 104 -11.92 0.84 6.52
C TYR A 104 -13.44 1.03 6.57
N GLU A 105 -14.09 0.30 7.48
CA GLU A 105 -15.56 0.24 7.60
C GLU A 105 -16.27 -0.05 6.27
N GLY A 106 -15.61 -0.81 5.38
CA GLY A 106 -16.13 -1.20 4.08
C GLY A 106 -16.25 -0.07 3.05
N ARG A 107 -15.80 1.16 3.39
CA ARG A 107 -16.08 2.36 2.57
C ARG A 107 -14.85 3.17 2.21
N TYR A 108 -13.90 3.31 3.14
CA TYR A 108 -12.82 4.29 3.00
C TYR A 108 -11.46 3.63 2.76
N ALA A 109 -10.74 4.11 1.74
CA ALA A 109 -9.34 3.77 1.55
C ALA A 109 -8.40 4.70 2.32
N LEU A 110 -8.86 5.90 2.66
CA LEU A 110 -8.15 6.83 3.53
C LEU A 110 -9.10 7.34 4.61
N ALA A 111 -8.79 7.08 5.88
CA ALA A 111 -9.55 7.55 7.03
C ALA A 111 -8.64 8.29 8.01
N ILE A 112 -8.91 9.57 8.26
CA ILE A 112 -8.11 10.45 9.11
C ILE A 112 -9.05 11.16 10.09
N PHE A 113 -9.05 10.77 11.36
CA PHE A 113 -9.99 11.37 12.33
C PHE A 113 -9.52 11.30 13.78
N LEU A 114 -10.04 12.21 14.61
CA LEU A 114 -9.77 12.27 16.05
C LEU A 114 -8.27 12.34 16.38
N ASN A 115 -7.45 12.98 15.53
CA ASN A 115 -6.01 13.12 15.77
C ASN A 115 -5.69 14.33 16.65
N TYR A 116 -6.29 14.34 17.85
CA TYR A 116 -6.02 15.32 18.89
C TYR A 116 -6.42 14.73 20.24
N ARG A 117 -5.80 15.23 21.31
CA ARG A 117 -6.25 14.92 22.68
C ARG A 117 -7.37 15.89 23.06
N ARG A 118 -8.47 15.42 23.67
CA ARG A 118 -9.65 16.26 24.00
C ARG A 118 -9.28 17.50 24.81
N ASP A 119 -8.40 17.32 25.81
CA ASP A 119 -7.90 18.40 26.68
C ASP A 119 -6.58 19.01 26.18
N GLY A 120 -6.12 18.60 25.00
CA GLY A 120 -4.83 18.98 24.44
C GLY A 120 -4.88 20.28 23.64
N PHE A 121 -3.78 21.02 23.67
CA PHE A 121 -3.49 22.15 22.79
C PHE A 121 -2.73 21.72 21.51
N TYR A 122 -2.61 20.42 21.28
CA TYR A 122 -1.83 19.83 20.19
C TYR A 122 -2.56 18.63 19.58
N GLY A 123 -2.18 18.34 18.34
CA GLY A 123 -2.71 17.26 17.51
C GLY A 123 -2.23 17.45 16.08
N LEU A 124 -2.73 16.62 15.16
CA LEU A 124 -2.33 16.61 13.76
C LEU A 124 -2.67 17.94 13.09
N ARG A 125 -1.64 18.61 12.54
CA ARG A 125 -1.76 19.91 11.88
C ARG A 125 -1.58 19.81 10.38
N GLN A 126 -0.72 18.92 9.91
CA GLN A 126 -0.37 18.83 8.49
C GLN A 126 -0.21 17.38 8.01
N LEU A 127 -0.78 17.10 6.84
CA LEU A 127 -0.63 15.83 6.13
C LEU A 127 0.50 15.96 5.12
N GLY A 128 1.59 15.21 5.30
CA GLY A 128 2.65 15.10 4.30
C GLY A 128 2.27 14.13 3.19
N LEU A 129 1.19 14.39 2.43
CA LEU A 129 0.68 13.50 1.38
C LEU A 129 0.92 14.07 -0.04
N ARG A 130 1.99 14.85 -0.21
CA ARG A 130 2.24 15.58 -1.47
C ARG A 130 2.32 14.72 -2.73
N ASN A 131 2.77 13.48 -2.62
CA ASN A 131 2.86 12.57 -3.76
C ASN A 131 1.64 11.65 -3.91
N LEU A 132 0.66 11.72 -3.00
CA LEU A 132 -0.55 10.91 -3.08
C LEU A 132 -1.43 11.43 -4.22
N THR A 133 -1.40 10.70 -5.32
CA THR A 133 -2.06 11.09 -6.58
C THR A 133 -3.08 10.06 -7.03
N GLU A 134 -3.15 8.90 -6.38
CA GLU A 134 -4.08 7.83 -6.73
C GLU A 134 -4.68 7.11 -5.51
N ILE A 135 -6.00 7.02 -5.50
CA ILE A 135 -6.77 6.05 -4.71
C ILE A 135 -7.60 5.22 -5.70
N LEU A 136 -7.22 3.96 -5.92
CA LEU A 136 -7.84 3.13 -6.96
C LEU A 136 -9.29 2.73 -6.61
N ASN A 137 -9.52 2.38 -5.35
CA ASN A 137 -10.82 1.97 -4.84
C ASN A 137 -11.04 2.54 -3.44
N GLY A 138 -12.29 2.80 -3.07
CA GLY A 138 -12.65 3.37 -1.77
C GLY A 138 -12.67 4.89 -1.70
N GLY A 139 -13.37 5.38 -0.69
CA GLY A 139 -13.55 6.80 -0.40
C GLY A 139 -12.48 7.41 0.49
N VAL A 140 -12.69 8.68 0.83
CA VAL A 140 -11.86 9.45 1.75
C VAL A 140 -12.73 10.01 2.87
N TYR A 141 -12.33 9.77 4.12
CA TYR A 141 -12.95 10.28 5.34
C TYR A 141 -11.94 11.11 6.13
N VAL A 142 -12.15 12.42 6.21
CA VAL A 142 -11.35 13.33 7.02
C VAL A 142 -12.30 14.18 7.86
N ASP A 143 -12.41 13.85 9.15
CA ASP A 143 -13.33 14.53 10.05
C ASP A 143 -12.77 14.58 11.47
N GLN A 144 -13.24 15.51 12.29
CA GLN A 144 -12.88 15.64 13.70
C GLN A 144 -11.37 15.69 13.91
N ASN A 145 -10.65 16.51 13.13
CA ASN A 145 -9.24 16.81 13.36
C ASN A 145 -9.11 18.28 13.77
N LYS A 146 -9.20 18.57 15.08
CA LYS A 146 -9.30 19.93 15.64
C LYS A 146 -8.20 20.90 15.16
N PHE A 147 -7.01 20.41 14.83
CA PHE A 147 -5.87 21.26 14.45
C PHE A 147 -5.44 21.12 12.99
N LEU A 148 -6.09 20.26 12.21
CA LEU A 148 -5.66 19.95 10.84
C LEU A 148 -5.92 21.11 9.89
N CYS A 149 -4.91 21.45 9.11
CA CYS A 149 -4.93 22.49 8.09
C CYS A 149 -4.92 21.89 6.68
N HIS A 150 -5.43 22.65 5.71
CA HIS A 150 -5.26 22.47 4.26
C HIS A 150 -5.93 21.25 3.60
N ALA A 151 -6.34 20.22 4.35
CA ALA A 151 -6.99 19.03 3.78
C ALA A 151 -8.27 19.35 3.01
N ASP A 152 -8.96 20.43 3.37
CA ASP A 152 -10.14 21.00 2.70
C ASP A 152 -9.82 21.68 1.37
N THR A 153 -8.57 22.12 1.17
CA THR A 153 -8.11 22.77 -0.07
C THR A 153 -7.76 21.79 -1.18
N ILE A 154 -7.59 20.51 -0.84
CA ILE A 154 -7.19 19.45 -1.77
C ILE A 154 -8.34 19.10 -2.71
N HIS A 155 -8.03 19.02 -4.00
CA HIS A 155 -8.97 18.51 -4.99
C HIS A 155 -8.98 16.97 -4.99
N TRP A 156 -9.72 16.39 -4.05
CA TRP A 156 -9.80 14.94 -3.84
C TRP A 156 -10.33 14.14 -5.04
N ARG A 157 -11.14 14.76 -5.90
CA ARG A 157 -11.66 14.13 -7.13
C ARG A 157 -10.58 13.86 -8.18
N ASP A 158 -9.44 14.56 -8.09
CA ASP A 158 -8.26 14.24 -8.89
C ASP A 158 -7.58 12.96 -8.38
N ILE A 159 -7.56 12.74 -7.06
CA ILE A 159 -6.88 11.60 -6.42
C ILE A 159 -7.73 10.33 -6.52
N ILE A 160 -9.03 10.42 -6.22
CA ILE A 160 -9.94 9.28 -6.18
C ILE A 160 -10.29 8.84 -7.61
N LYS A 161 -9.98 7.58 -7.94
CA LYS A 161 -10.27 7.00 -9.26
C LYS A 161 -11.77 6.88 -9.51
N ASN A 162 -12.48 6.24 -8.58
CA ASN A 162 -13.92 6.01 -8.66
C ASN A 162 -14.73 7.27 -8.28
N PRO A 163 -15.44 7.92 -9.23
CA PRO A 163 -16.21 9.14 -8.94
C PRO A 163 -17.39 8.89 -7.98
N GLN A 164 -17.87 7.65 -7.85
CA GLN A 164 -18.96 7.28 -6.95
C GLN A 164 -18.50 6.98 -5.52
N ALA A 165 -17.19 6.97 -5.26
CA ALA A 165 -16.70 6.72 -3.90
C ALA A 165 -17.07 7.86 -2.95
N GLU A 166 -17.32 7.51 -1.69
CA GLU A 166 -17.71 8.45 -0.64
C GLU A 166 -16.56 9.43 -0.36
N LEU A 167 -16.87 10.73 -0.33
CA LEU A 167 -15.92 11.78 -0.01
C LEU A 167 -16.52 12.65 1.09
N LEU A 168 -15.97 12.52 2.30
CA LEU A 168 -16.33 13.36 3.42
C LEU A 168 -15.05 14.01 3.98
N VAL A 169 -14.91 15.31 3.75
CA VAL A 169 -13.80 16.11 4.27
C VAL A 169 -14.40 17.32 4.95
N VAL A 170 -14.35 17.33 6.27
CA VAL A 170 -14.90 18.40 7.11
C VAL A 170 -13.77 19.34 7.49
N PRO A 171 -13.80 20.61 7.07
CA PRO A 171 -12.80 21.60 7.48
C PRO A 171 -12.80 21.77 8.99
N SER A 172 -11.62 21.87 9.61
CA SER A 172 -11.54 22.16 11.04
C SER A 172 -11.99 23.60 11.33
N ASN A 173 -12.72 23.84 12.42
CA ASN A 173 -13.09 25.19 12.87
C ASN A 173 -11.87 26.14 13.06
N ASN A 174 -10.66 25.59 13.22
CA ASN A 174 -9.43 26.36 13.39
C ASN A 174 -8.74 26.72 12.06
N SER A 175 -9.28 26.29 10.92
CA SER A 175 -8.74 26.57 9.58
C SER A 175 -8.71 28.07 9.23
N GLY A 176 -9.52 28.89 9.93
CA GLY A 176 -9.54 30.35 9.76
C GLY A 176 -8.61 31.16 10.67
N LEU A 177 -8.25 30.66 11.86
CA LEU A 177 -7.52 31.44 12.88
C LEU A 177 -6.08 30.93 13.14
N GLY A 178 -5.79 29.65 12.86
CA GLY A 178 -4.48 29.03 13.15
C GLY A 178 -3.71 28.47 11.94
N CYS A 179 -4.32 28.46 10.75
CA CYS A 179 -3.72 27.92 9.54
C CYS A 179 -3.25 29.04 8.61
N LYS A 180 -2.01 28.94 8.13
CA LYS A 180 -1.54 29.83 7.05
C LYS A 180 -2.25 29.46 5.75
N ARG A 181 -2.40 30.40 4.81
CA ARG A 181 -2.93 30.10 3.48
C ARG A 181 -1.93 29.29 2.65
N CYS A 182 -2.39 28.60 1.61
CA CYS A 182 -1.49 27.99 0.62
C CYS A 182 -0.55 29.04 0.02
N HIS A 183 0.63 28.60 -0.43
CA HIS A 183 1.49 29.45 -1.24
C HIS A 183 0.77 29.92 -2.51
N ARG A 184 1.12 31.11 -3.02
CA ARG A 184 0.47 31.71 -4.20
C ARG A 184 0.59 30.84 -5.44
N SER A 185 1.69 30.10 -5.60
CA SER A 185 1.91 29.18 -6.74
C SER A 185 0.98 27.97 -6.74
N CYS A 186 0.37 27.63 -5.59
CA CYS A 186 -0.46 26.44 -5.47
C CYS A 186 -1.89 26.61 -6.00
N ASN A 187 -2.25 27.81 -6.47
CA ASN A 187 -3.60 28.14 -6.94
C ASN A 187 -4.70 27.68 -5.95
N GLY A 188 -4.41 27.83 -4.66
CA GLY A 188 -5.33 27.49 -3.58
C GLY A 188 -5.43 26.01 -3.22
N ARG A 189 -4.59 25.11 -3.75
CA ARG A 189 -4.61 23.66 -3.44
C ARG A 189 -3.27 23.19 -2.91
N CYS A 190 -3.19 22.87 -1.62
CA CYS A 190 -1.92 22.51 -1.02
C CYS A 190 -2.07 21.53 0.14
N TRP A 191 -1.00 20.79 0.42
CA TRP A 191 -0.85 19.97 1.61
C TRP A 191 -0.25 20.75 2.78
N GLY A 192 0.27 21.96 2.53
CA GLY A 192 0.88 22.85 3.51
C GLY A 192 1.18 24.24 2.93
N HIS A 193 1.73 25.13 3.74
CA HIS A 193 1.92 26.53 3.38
C HIS A 193 2.97 26.78 2.28
N GLN A 194 3.98 25.91 2.14
CA GLN A 194 5.14 26.15 1.28
C GLN A 194 4.82 25.88 -0.20
N ASP A 195 5.67 26.39 -1.10
CA ASP A 195 5.55 26.23 -2.55
C ASP A 195 5.82 24.78 -3.03
N ASP A 196 6.66 24.04 -2.31
CA ASP A 196 6.93 22.61 -2.55
C ASP A 196 5.85 21.68 -1.97
N GLN A 197 4.78 22.25 -1.41
CA GLN A 197 3.65 21.55 -0.80
C GLN A 197 2.35 21.72 -1.60
N CYS A 198 2.41 22.23 -2.83
CA CYS A 198 1.25 22.30 -3.71
C CYS A 198 0.74 20.91 -4.10
N GLN A 199 -0.56 20.81 -4.39
CA GLN A 199 -1.13 19.59 -4.97
C GLN A 199 -0.80 19.53 -6.48
N SER A 200 -0.18 18.43 -6.90
CA SER A 200 -0.03 18.09 -8.31
C SER A 200 -1.32 17.46 -8.84
N LEU A 201 -1.84 17.96 -9.96
CA LEU A 201 -3.05 17.43 -10.60
C LEU A 201 -2.65 16.55 -11.79
N THR A 202 -3.20 15.35 -11.85
CA THR A 202 -2.81 14.35 -12.86
C THR A 202 -3.98 13.69 -13.55
N LYS A 203 -5.22 14.15 -13.31
CA LYS A 203 -6.44 13.63 -13.95
C LYS A 203 -7.36 14.72 -14.47
N THR A 204 -7.68 15.70 -13.64
CA THR A 204 -8.68 16.74 -13.92
C THR A 204 -8.19 17.84 -14.86
N VAL A 205 -6.87 17.93 -15.04
CA VAL A 205 -6.23 18.89 -15.96
C VAL A 205 -5.91 18.27 -17.32
N CYS A 206 -6.16 16.98 -17.50
CA CYS A 206 -5.76 16.25 -18.69
C CYS A 206 -6.64 16.60 -19.89
N ALA A 207 -6.08 16.43 -21.08
CA ALA A 207 -6.85 16.48 -22.32
C ALA A 207 -7.87 15.32 -22.36
N GLU A 208 -9.01 15.53 -23.01
CA GLU A 208 -10.10 14.54 -23.11
C GLU A 208 -9.67 13.23 -23.79
N GLN A 209 -8.64 13.28 -24.63
CA GLN A 209 -8.08 12.13 -25.34
C GLN A 209 -7.20 11.23 -24.46
N CYS A 210 -6.86 11.65 -23.24
CA CYS A 210 -6.07 10.82 -22.34
C CYS A 210 -6.96 9.70 -21.75
N ASP A 211 -6.52 8.45 -21.90
CA ASP A 211 -7.21 7.27 -21.32
C ASP A 211 -7.26 7.27 -19.78
N GLY A 212 -6.41 8.06 -19.13
CA GLY A 212 -6.28 8.06 -17.67
C GLY A 212 -5.58 9.29 -17.13
N ARG A 213 -4.29 9.15 -16.80
CA ARG A 213 -3.50 10.19 -16.13
C ARG A 213 -2.71 11.04 -17.14
N CYS A 214 -2.21 12.19 -16.69
CA CYS A 214 -1.32 13.05 -17.45
C CYS A 214 -0.31 13.77 -16.54
N PHE A 215 0.71 14.36 -17.15
CA PHE A 215 1.69 15.24 -16.51
C PHE A 215 1.63 16.68 -17.06
N GLY A 216 0.54 17.03 -17.73
CA GLY A 216 0.27 18.33 -18.31
C GLY A 216 -1.03 18.33 -19.12
N PRO A 217 -1.50 19.51 -19.56
CA PRO A 217 -2.84 19.66 -20.15
C PRO A 217 -2.93 19.27 -21.62
N TYR A 218 -1.81 19.06 -22.31
CA TYR A 218 -1.78 18.73 -23.73
C TYR A 218 -1.89 17.22 -23.97
N VAL A 219 -2.39 16.82 -25.15
CA VAL A 219 -2.48 15.41 -25.55
C VAL A 219 -1.10 14.73 -25.56
N SER A 220 -0.03 15.46 -25.87
CA SER A 220 1.35 14.97 -25.77
C SER A 220 1.79 14.59 -24.35
N ASN A 221 1.03 15.02 -23.34
CA ASN A 221 1.32 14.81 -21.92
C ASN A 221 0.46 13.69 -21.32
N CYS A 222 -0.29 12.94 -22.11
CA CYS A 222 -1.00 11.76 -21.64
C CYS A 222 -0.01 10.69 -21.17
N CYS A 223 -0.31 10.09 -20.02
CA CYS A 223 0.43 8.93 -19.53
C CYS A 223 -0.01 7.66 -20.27
N HIS A 224 0.82 6.62 -20.20
CA HIS A 224 0.39 5.28 -20.59
C HIS A 224 -0.82 4.85 -19.76
N LYS A 225 -1.77 4.13 -20.37
CA LYS A 225 -3.02 3.66 -19.72
C LYS A 225 -2.80 2.78 -18.48
N GLU A 226 -1.66 2.11 -18.40
CA GLU A 226 -1.28 1.28 -17.24
C GLU A 226 -0.67 2.10 -16.09
N CYS A 227 -0.44 3.40 -16.27
CA CYS A 227 0.05 4.27 -15.20
C CYS A 227 -1.05 4.59 -14.19
N ALA A 228 -0.69 4.58 -12.92
CA ALA A 228 -1.50 5.02 -11.79
C ALA A 228 -0.86 6.25 -11.14
N GLY A 229 -1.69 7.22 -10.77
CA GLY A 229 -1.29 8.48 -10.12
C GLY A 229 -0.62 9.51 -11.02
N GLY A 230 0.10 9.09 -12.05
CA GLY A 230 0.77 9.99 -12.99
C GLY A 230 1.99 9.33 -13.63
N CYS A 231 2.76 10.12 -14.35
CA CYS A 231 3.97 9.66 -15.05
C CYS A 231 4.92 10.83 -15.27
N SER A 232 6.17 10.52 -15.62
CA SER A 232 7.16 11.49 -16.10
C SER A 232 7.31 11.50 -17.63
N GLY A 233 6.55 10.65 -18.33
CA GLY A 233 6.63 10.45 -19.77
C GLY A 233 5.53 9.51 -20.27
N PRO A 234 5.38 9.35 -21.59
CA PRO A 234 4.25 8.64 -22.19
C PRO A 234 4.38 7.10 -22.14
N LYS A 235 5.52 6.54 -21.72
CA LYS A 235 5.74 5.09 -21.73
C LYS A 235 5.20 4.42 -20.47
N ASP A 236 4.97 3.12 -20.57
CA ASP A 236 4.64 2.25 -19.45
C ASP A 236 5.75 2.12 -18.40
N THR A 237 6.99 2.49 -18.75
CA THR A 237 8.14 2.57 -17.84
C THR A 237 8.26 3.90 -17.10
N ASP A 238 7.50 4.92 -17.49
CA ASP A 238 7.61 6.28 -16.95
C ASP A 238 6.56 6.56 -15.85
N CYS A 239 5.81 5.53 -15.45
CA CYS A 239 4.71 5.66 -14.50
C CYS A 239 5.19 5.92 -13.06
N PHE A 240 4.43 6.70 -12.29
CA PHE A 240 4.69 6.87 -10.86
C PHE A 240 4.37 5.61 -10.06
N ALA A 241 3.35 4.87 -10.47
CA ALA A 241 2.96 3.54 -9.98
C ALA A 241 2.21 2.80 -11.11
N CYS A 242 2.08 1.48 -10.98
CA CYS A 242 1.32 0.68 -11.94
C CYS A 242 -0.11 0.46 -11.48
N THR A 243 -1.07 0.62 -12.39
CA THR A 243 -2.49 0.30 -12.15
C THR A 243 -2.64 -1.18 -11.79
N ASN A 244 -2.01 -2.06 -12.58
CA ASN A 244 -2.08 -3.51 -12.40
C ASN A 244 -0.77 -4.06 -11.83
N PHE A 245 0.19 -4.41 -12.69
CA PHE A 245 1.44 -5.04 -12.28
C PHE A 245 2.68 -4.28 -12.77
N ASN A 246 3.73 -4.29 -11.97
CA ASN A 246 5.06 -3.85 -12.33
C ASN A 246 5.90 -5.06 -12.75
N ASP A 247 6.28 -5.11 -14.03
CA ASP A 247 7.19 -6.08 -14.59
C ASP A 247 8.56 -5.43 -14.86
N SER A 248 9.47 -5.54 -13.88
CA SER A 248 10.85 -5.04 -13.99
C SER A 248 10.95 -3.56 -14.41
N GLY A 249 10.00 -2.74 -13.96
CA GLY A 249 9.92 -1.29 -14.24
C GLY A 249 8.81 -0.89 -15.20
N ALA A 250 8.33 -1.81 -16.05
CA ALA A 250 7.23 -1.54 -16.98
C ALA A 250 5.87 -1.88 -16.34
N CYS A 251 4.87 -1.02 -16.52
CA CYS A 251 3.52 -1.28 -16.05
C CYS A 251 2.73 -2.09 -17.08
N VAL A 252 2.32 -3.29 -16.70
CA VAL A 252 1.63 -4.26 -17.56
C VAL A 252 0.28 -4.67 -16.98
N THR A 253 -0.66 -5.02 -17.86
CA THR A 253 -2.00 -5.50 -17.48
C THR A 253 -1.97 -6.86 -16.77
N GLN A 254 -1.08 -7.74 -17.20
CA GLN A 254 -0.93 -9.10 -16.70
C GLN A 254 0.55 -9.50 -16.77
N CYS A 255 1.00 -10.29 -15.79
CA CYS A 255 2.35 -10.85 -15.84
C CYS A 255 2.50 -11.85 -17.02
N PRO A 256 3.72 -12.01 -17.56
CA PRO A 256 4.03 -12.99 -18.59
C PRO A 256 3.52 -14.40 -18.23
N GLN A 257 2.62 -14.93 -19.07
CA GLN A 257 1.96 -16.21 -18.83
C GLN A 257 2.92 -17.40 -18.98
N PRO A 258 2.67 -18.54 -18.28
CA PRO A 258 3.53 -19.72 -18.33
C PRO A 258 3.53 -20.44 -19.68
N PHE A 259 2.47 -20.26 -20.48
CA PHE A 259 2.37 -20.86 -21.81
C PHE A 259 2.01 -19.78 -22.84
N VAL A 260 2.60 -19.87 -24.03
CA VAL A 260 2.32 -18.97 -25.16
C VAL A 260 1.95 -19.83 -26.37
N TYR A 261 0.95 -19.38 -27.12
CA TYR A 261 0.54 -20.04 -28.34
C TYR A 261 1.60 -19.87 -29.43
N ASN A 262 2.12 -20.98 -29.95
CA ASN A 262 3.04 -20.98 -31.08
C ASN A 262 2.23 -21.20 -32.38
N PRO A 263 2.15 -20.20 -33.27
CA PRO A 263 1.38 -20.31 -34.51
C PRO A 263 1.96 -21.29 -35.52
N THR A 264 3.20 -21.76 -35.34
CA THR A 264 3.87 -22.71 -36.23
C THR A 264 3.49 -24.15 -35.89
N THR A 265 3.41 -24.47 -34.59
CA THR A 265 3.06 -25.81 -34.10
C THR A 265 1.58 -25.93 -33.77
N PHE A 266 0.84 -24.82 -33.75
CA PHE A 266 -0.57 -24.72 -33.34
C PHE A 266 -0.81 -25.25 -31.91
N GLN A 267 0.20 -25.10 -31.04
CA GLN A 267 0.20 -25.63 -29.68
C GLN A 267 0.58 -24.55 -28.66
N LEU A 268 0.20 -24.79 -27.39
CA LEU A 268 0.68 -24.00 -26.26
C LEU A 268 2.05 -24.53 -25.84
N GLU A 269 3.07 -23.67 -25.91
CA GLU A 269 4.44 -24.00 -25.55
C GLU A 269 4.86 -23.25 -24.28
N SER A 270 5.78 -23.84 -23.51
CA SER A 270 6.29 -23.25 -22.27
C SER A 270 7.00 -21.93 -22.57
N ASN A 271 6.64 -20.88 -21.83
CA ASN A 271 7.25 -19.56 -21.95
C ASN A 271 8.44 -19.44 -20.99
N PRO A 272 9.69 -19.34 -21.48
CA PRO A 272 10.85 -19.17 -20.61
C PRO A 272 10.86 -17.83 -19.86
N ARG A 273 10.04 -16.86 -20.27
CA ARG A 273 9.89 -15.55 -19.62
C ARG A 273 8.71 -15.47 -18.65
N ALA A 274 8.10 -16.61 -18.31
CA ALA A 274 6.99 -16.67 -17.38
C ALA A 274 7.35 -16.04 -16.02
N LYS A 275 6.43 -15.27 -15.44
CA LYS A 275 6.60 -14.67 -14.11
C LYS A 275 5.34 -14.84 -13.30
N TYR A 276 5.51 -14.98 -12.00
CA TYR A 276 4.43 -15.07 -11.04
C TYR A 276 3.91 -13.69 -10.63
N THR A 277 2.61 -13.57 -10.41
CA THR A 277 2.07 -12.37 -9.75
C THR A 277 2.38 -12.42 -8.24
N TYR A 278 2.84 -11.30 -7.67
CA TYR A 278 3.06 -11.12 -6.25
C TYR A 278 2.60 -9.73 -5.83
N GLY A 279 1.36 -9.64 -5.34
CA GLY A 279 0.71 -8.35 -5.11
C GLY A 279 0.57 -7.58 -6.42
N SER A 280 1.27 -6.45 -6.53
CA SER A 280 1.33 -5.57 -7.71
C SER A 280 2.61 -5.75 -8.54
N PHE A 281 3.35 -6.86 -8.37
CA PHE A 281 4.62 -7.13 -9.05
C PHE A 281 4.61 -8.44 -9.83
N CYS A 282 5.40 -8.51 -10.90
CA CYS A 282 5.74 -9.74 -11.59
C CYS A 282 7.12 -10.23 -11.12
N VAL A 283 7.19 -11.44 -10.56
CA VAL A 283 8.41 -12.01 -9.98
C VAL A 283 8.74 -13.35 -10.62
N GLU A 284 10.00 -13.61 -10.91
CA GLU A 284 10.42 -14.91 -11.47
C GLU A 284 10.25 -16.06 -10.47
N LYS A 285 10.40 -15.77 -9.17
CA LYS A 285 10.28 -16.73 -8.08
C LYS A 285 9.54 -16.10 -6.91
N CYS A 286 8.61 -16.85 -6.31
CA CYS A 286 7.92 -16.41 -5.11
C CYS A 286 8.91 -16.25 -3.93
N PRO A 287 8.70 -15.26 -3.05
CA PRO A 287 9.53 -15.09 -1.86
C PRO A 287 9.49 -16.32 -0.94
N ARG A 288 10.66 -16.87 -0.59
CA ARG A 288 10.80 -18.20 0.05
C ARG A 288 10.12 -18.37 1.42
N LYS A 289 9.78 -17.28 2.12
CA LYS A 289 9.11 -17.34 3.44
C LYS A 289 7.60 -17.16 3.26
N ASN A 290 6.85 -18.24 3.42
CA ASN A 290 5.37 -18.26 3.51
C ASN A 290 4.61 -17.95 2.21
N TRP A 291 5.26 -18.01 1.04
CA TRP A 291 4.58 -17.86 -0.25
C TRP A 291 4.80 -19.08 -1.12
N LEU A 292 3.69 -19.63 -1.60
CA LEU A 292 3.60 -20.82 -2.42
C LEU A 292 3.32 -20.39 -3.86
N PRO A 293 4.10 -20.85 -4.85
CA PRO A 293 3.74 -20.74 -6.24
C PRO A 293 2.45 -21.54 -6.49
N ASP A 294 1.48 -20.91 -7.13
CA ASP A 294 0.30 -21.58 -7.65
C ASP A 294 0.27 -21.45 -9.19
N PRO A 295 0.82 -22.44 -9.91
CA PRO A 295 0.92 -22.40 -11.35
C PRO A 295 -0.42 -22.59 -12.08
N HIS A 296 -1.46 -23.03 -11.39
CA HIS A 296 -2.77 -23.33 -11.96
C HIS A 296 -3.89 -22.42 -11.44
N HIS A 297 -3.57 -21.38 -10.66
CA HIS A 297 -4.54 -20.37 -10.24
C HIS A 297 -4.40 -19.16 -11.13
N LEU A 298 -5.55 -18.52 -11.41
CA LEU A 298 -5.69 -17.28 -12.19
C LEU A 298 -4.40 -16.45 -12.20
N GLY A 299 -3.69 -16.50 -13.33
CA GLY A 299 -2.52 -15.67 -13.60
C GLY A 299 -1.18 -16.13 -13.03
N HIS A 300 -1.02 -17.38 -12.58
CA HIS A 300 0.26 -17.91 -12.08
C HIS A 300 0.77 -17.08 -10.89
N SER A 301 0.30 -17.36 -9.67
CA SER A 301 0.34 -16.38 -8.57
C SER A 301 1.06 -16.90 -7.33
N CYS A 302 1.67 -16.01 -6.54
CA CYS A 302 2.25 -16.33 -5.24
C CYS A 302 1.19 -16.17 -4.14
N VAL A 303 0.84 -17.26 -3.44
CA VAL A 303 -0.22 -17.28 -2.42
C VAL A 303 0.31 -17.66 -1.05
N ARG A 304 -0.31 -17.18 0.04
CA ARG A 304 0.09 -17.52 1.43
C ARG A 304 -0.39 -18.89 1.88
N ALA A 305 -1.49 -19.36 1.30
CA ALA A 305 -2.09 -20.66 1.55
C ALA A 305 -2.73 -21.14 0.26
N CYS A 306 -2.72 -22.46 0.03
CA CYS A 306 -3.36 -23.02 -1.15
C CYS A 306 -4.88 -22.82 -1.10
N PRO A 307 -5.52 -22.56 -2.25
CA PRO A 307 -6.98 -22.56 -2.37
C PRO A 307 -7.60 -23.87 -1.90
N SER A 308 -8.89 -23.85 -1.56
CA SER A 308 -9.60 -24.99 -0.97
C SER A 308 -9.61 -26.28 -1.82
N ASN A 309 -9.36 -26.16 -3.13
CA ASN A 309 -9.28 -27.27 -4.08
C ASN A 309 -7.83 -27.69 -4.42
N LYS A 310 -6.85 -27.19 -3.67
CA LYS A 310 -5.42 -27.49 -3.84
C LYS A 310 -4.78 -27.85 -2.51
N MET A 311 -3.69 -28.61 -2.59
CA MET A 311 -2.87 -28.96 -1.42
C MET A 311 -1.44 -28.47 -1.60
N GLU A 312 -0.79 -28.18 -0.47
CA GLU A 312 0.62 -27.83 -0.45
C GLU A 312 1.45 -29.09 -0.60
N VAL A 313 2.30 -29.14 -1.62
CA VAL A 313 3.26 -30.21 -1.85
C VAL A 313 4.66 -29.62 -1.97
N GLU A 314 5.63 -30.32 -1.38
CA GLU A 314 7.04 -29.95 -1.47
C GLU A 314 7.73 -30.84 -2.50
N GLU A 315 8.11 -30.25 -3.64
CA GLU A 315 8.87 -30.92 -4.68
C GLU A 315 10.21 -30.19 -4.85
N ASN A 316 11.33 -30.92 -4.84
CA ASN A 316 12.67 -30.34 -4.96
C ASN A 316 12.97 -29.19 -3.96
N ARG A 317 12.46 -29.29 -2.73
CA ARG A 317 12.55 -28.25 -1.67
C ARG A 317 11.82 -26.95 -2.00
N ILE A 318 10.89 -26.98 -2.94
CA ILE A 318 10.00 -25.86 -3.27
C ILE A 318 8.58 -26.31 -2.94
N LYS A 319 7.95 -25.61 -2.00
CA LYS A 319 6.55 -25.80 -1.65
C LYS A 319 5.69 -25.10 -2.70
N MET A 320 4.71 -25.80 -3.27
CA MET A 320 3.79 -25.28 -4.28
C MET A 320 2.37 -25.82 -4.10
N CYS A 321 1.40 -25.16 -4.71
CA CYS A 321 0.01 -25.60 -4.69
C CYS A 321 -0.33 -26.44 -5.91
N ILE A 322 -0.69 -27.71 -5.69
CA ILE A 322 -1.16 -28.60 -6.75
C ILE A 322 -2.65 -28.92 -6.57
N PRO A 323 -3.43 -29.09 -7.67
CA PRO A 323 -4.79 -29.58 -7.61
C PRO A 323 -4.91 -30.89 -6.83
N CYS A 324 -5.91 -30.98 -5.96
CA CYS A 324 -6.28 -32.25 -5.33
C CYS A 324 -6.91 -33.17 -6.40
N THR A 325 -6.63 -34.47 -6.34
CA THR A 325 -7.22 -35.45 -7.27
C THR A 325 -8.72 -35.62 -7.05
N ASP A 326 -9.16 -35.55 -5.79
CA ASP A 326 -10.58 -35.60 -5.38
C ASP A 326 -10.83 -34.60 -4.25
N ILE A 327 -11.03 -35.09 -3.01
CA ILE A 327 -11.23 -34.26 -1.82
C ILE A 327 -9.86 -33.90 -1.24
N CYS A 328 -9.60 -32.60 -1.06
CA CYS A 328 -8.37 -32.17 -0.39
C CYS A 328 -8.31 -32.71 1.05
N PRO A 329 -7.16 -33.23 1.50
CA PRO A 329 -6.99 -33.65 2.88
C PRO A 329 -7.33 -32.46 3.81
N LYS A 330 -8.37 -32.59 4.63
CA LYS A 330 -8.69 -31.57 5.63
C LYS A 330 -7.56 -31.54 6.65
N GLY A 331 -6.69 -30.54 6.58
CA GLY A 331 -5.71 -30.28 7.63
C GLY A 331 -6.45 -29.97 8.93
N THR A 332 -6.31 -30.82 9.94
CA THR A 332 -6.63 -30.48 11.32
C THR A 332 -5.82 -29.24 11.69
N THR A 333 -6.46 -28.08 11.67
CA THR A 333 -5.87 -26.86 12.19
C THR A 333 -5.82 -27.05 13.69
N TYR A 334 -4.66 -27.40 14.24
CA TYR A 334 -4.43 -27.28 15.67
C TYR A 334 -4.46 -25.79 15.99
N CYS A 335 -5.65 -25.26 16.32
CA CYS A 335 -5.73 -24.16 17.26
C CYS A 335 -5.16 -24.70 18.57
N THR A 336 -3.88 -24.46 18.84
CA THR A 336 -3.33 -24.57 20.19
C THR A 336 -3.97 -23.48 21.03
N THR A 337 -5.20 -23.73 21.48
CA THR A 337 -5.71 -23.13 22.70
C THR A 337 -4.79 -23.63 23.80
N ILE A 338 -3.92 -22.76 24.29
CA ILE A 338 -3.24 -22.97 25.57
C ILE A 338 -4.37 -22.96 26.60
N MET A 339 -4.93 -24.13 26.91
CA MET A 339 -5.63 -24.35 28.16
C MET A 339 -4.53 -24.35 29.23
N THR A 340 -4.29 -23.19 29.83
CA THR A 340 -3.60 -23.12 31.11
C THR A 340 -4.43 -23.94 32.10
N SER A 341 -3.89 -25.10 32.47
CA SER A 341 -4.40 -25.91 33.56
C SER A 341 -4.34 -25.07 34.85
N VAL A 342 -5.49 -24.57 35.30
CA VAL A 342 -5.65 -24.03 36.64
C VAL A 342 -5.42 -25.18 37.62
N PRO A 343 -4.44 -25.11 38.55
CA PRO A 343 -4.26 -26.13 39.56
C PRO A 343 -5.49 -26.16 40.49
N LYS A 344 -6.15 -27.32 40.59
CA LYS A 344 -7.18 -27.58 41.60
C LYS A 344 -6.55 -27.45 42.98
N VAL A 345 -7.04 -26.48 43.77
CA VAL A 345 -6.81 -26.41 45.21
C VAL A 345 -7.55 -27.59 45.87
N PRO A 346 -6.87 -28.45 46.65
CA PRO A 346 -7.55 -29.50 47.40
C PRO A 346 -8.25 -28.88 48.62
N HIS A 347 -9.58 -28.95 48.64
CA HIS A 347 -10.37 -28.71 49.85
C HIS A 347 -10.21 -29.91 50.78
N THR A 348 -9.39 -29.76 51.82
CA THR A 348 -9.47 -30.58 53.03
C THR A 348 -10.61 -30.08 53.90
N VAL A 349 -11.63 -30.92 54.08
CA VAL A 349 -12.69 -30.72 55.09
C VAL A 349 -12.19 -31.36 56.40
N PRO A 350 -12.08 -30.61 57.51
CA PRO A 350 -11.88 -31.21 58.83
C PRO A 350 -13.21 -31.73 59.40
N PRO A 351 -13.15 -32.66 60.37
CA PRO A 351 -14.33 -33.38 60.90
C PRO A 351 -15.33 -32.50 61.65
#